data_AF-A0A1V4W5I0-F1
#
_entry.id   AF-A0A1V4W5I0-F1
#
_cell.length_a   1.000
_cell.length_b   1.000
_cell.length_c   1.000
_cell.angle_alpha   90.00
_cell.angle_beta   90.00
_cell.angle_gamma   90.00
#
_symmetry.space_group_name_H-M   'P 1'
#
loop_
_entity.id
_entity.type
_entity.pdbx_description
1 polymer ?
#
loop_
_entity_poly.entity_id
_entity_poly.type
_entity_poly.pdbx_seq_one_letter_code
_entity_poly.pdbx_strand_id
1 'polypeptide(L)'
;MNDTIRISFEDQLKIEGINCKGFGILPKYVMLDPDLTIEAKTIYAYFCSFAGNGSCAFPSRDKILVDLPMSKDAYYKHFHIITDQGYITVEQDTSAGIRGKNIYTLVSNPKKFEDKPEDSKHALAYSRIRFSGLKAAGYGMIPKAVMIDSRLPVKAKGIYAYFCSFTGSGNNAFPKKDKIIFHLGITEPTYYKFYKLLTELNYITAVQRHIDGRLGVNDYYLNDSPDVAKAAKKTVFVEISQHLKNQDTEEETQDLKKQDTGTCQDVKFQDTEDQDTVKQDEKKQDTANQDVNITKGIKNNSSKNNGEYNHSLYQQPAKPEPSEGSSDEDIEFEVEEEILTNKELPYWYKSDERRMTAAVHFMTEWETFQHGYTDELRQRVYNLFVEALIEMCMADRMTLKGACVSYAKVIDRINQLAKFADTYVDLSEFSDVAMNNYENAATEREIKNPLQYMKSCIWDAMQTGSIGMYSDLRRMGY
;
A
#
# COMPACT_ATOMS: atom_id res chain seq x y z
N MET A 1 51.38 26.73 -2.06
CA MET A 1 50.14 26.33 -2.75
C MET A 1 49.06 26.37 -1.70
N ASN A 2 48.11 27.30 -1.84
CA ASN A 2 47.04 27.49 -0.86
C ASN A 2 45.95 26.46 -1.12
N ASP A 3 45.85 25.45 -0.25
CA ASP A 3 44.71 24.54 -0.20
C ASP A 3 43.47 25.34 0.22
N THR A 4 42.69 25.71 -0.78
CA THR A 4 41.41 26.38 -0.59
C THR A 4 40.42 25.29 -0.20
N ILE A 5 40.12 25.17 1.10
CA ILE A 5 39.06 24.30 1.62
C ILE A 5 37.75 24.71 0.94
N ARG A 6 37.31 23.94 -0.05
CA ARG A 6 35.97 24.05 -0.63
C ARG A 6 34.97 23.48 0.37
N ILE A 7 34.40 24.35 1.20
CA ILE A 7 33.23 24.00 2.01
C ILE A 7 32.05 23.99 1.04
N SER A 8 31.53 22.81 0.66
CA SER A 8 30.28 22.72 -0.09
C SER A 8 29.10 22.78 0.88
N PHE A 9 28.20 23.72 0.64
CA PHE A 9 26.94 23.86 1.36
C PHE A 9 25.85 23.16 0.56
N GLU A 10 25.97 21.83 0.45
CA GLU A 10 24.97 21.03 -0.26
C GLU A 10 23.75 20.77 0.63
N ASP A 11 22.57 20.88 0.03
CA ASP A 11 21.33 20.50 0.70
C ASP A 11 21.35 19.01 1.05
N GLN A 12 21.09 18.68 2.32
CA GLN A 12 21.09 17.31 2.83
C GLN A 12 19.66 16.82 3.03
N LEU A 13 19.27 15.79 2.29
CA LEU A 13 18.06 15.02 2.56
C LEU A 13 18.34 14.01 3.69
N LYS A 14 17.60 14.10 4.80
CA LYS A 14 17.68 13.16 5.91
C LYS A 14 16.41 12.30 5.95
N ILE A 15 16.60 11.02 6.24
CA ILE A 15 15.53 10.04 6.37
C ILE A 15 15.52 9.56 7.82
N GLU A 16 14.36 9.62 8.46
CA GLU A 16 14.14 9.11 9.82
C GLU A 16 13.70 7.63 9.81
N GLY A 17 13.63 7.01 10.99
CA GLY A 17 13.15 5.63 11.14
C GLY A 17 14.12 4.55 10.65
N ILE A 18 13.64 3.31 10.48
CA ILE A 18 14.45 2.14 10.09
C ILE A 18 15.03 2.26 8.68
N ASN A 19 14.47 3.15 7.86
CA ASN A 19 14.94 3.40 6.51
C ASN A 19 16.09 4.42 6.45
N CYS A 20 16.53 4.98 7.58
CA CYS A 20 17.62 5.98 7.65
C CYS A 20 18.95 5.53 7.02
N LYS A 21 19.19 4.21 6.89
CA LYS A 21 20.39 3.63 6.26
C LYS A 21 20.14 3.09 4.84
N GLY A 22 18.96 3.37 4.29
CA GLY A 22 18.44 2.78 3.06
C GLY A 22 17.69 1.47 3.30
N PHE A 23 17.02 1.00 2.25
CA PHE A 23 16.22 -0.21 2.23
C PHE A 23 16.31 -0.85 0.84
N GLY A 24 15.83 -2.07 0.70
CA GLY A 24 15.70 -2.72 -0.61
C GLY A 24 14.41 -3.51 -0.77
N ILE A 25 14.26 -4.16 -1.91
CA ILE A 25 13.09 -4.98 -2.24
C ILE A 25 13.38 -6.44 -1.92
N LEU A 26 12.47 -7.06 -1.15
CA LEU A 26 12.53 -8.45 -0.74
C LEU A 26 11.37 -9.25 -1.35
N PRO A 27 11.63 -10.10 -2.35
CA PRO A 27 10.60 -10.97 -2.92
C PRO A 27 10.05 -12.00 -1.93
N LYS A 28 8.72 -12.13 -1.90
CA LYS A 28 7.98 -13.07 -1.05
C LYS A 28 8.32 -14.52 -1.37
N TYR A 29 8.50 -14.84 -2.65
CA TYR A 29 8.79 -16.20 -3.12
C TYR A 29 10.01 -16.82 -2.40
N VAL A 30 11.08 -16.03 -2.22
CA VAL A 30 12.30 -16.50 -1.53
C VAL A 30 12.04 -16.80 -0.05
N MET A 31 11.16 -16.05 0.60
CA MET A 31 10.77 -16.27 1.99
C MET A 31 9.83 -17.46 2.17
N LEU A 32 9.20 -17.93 1.10
CA LEU A 32 8.28 -19.07 1.07
C LEU A 32 8.97 -20.39 0.68
N ASP A 33 10.13 -20.34 0.03
CA ASP A 33 10.85 -21.52 -0.47
C ASP A 33 11.29 -22.44 0.70
N PRO A 34 10.71 -23.64 0.86
CA PRO A 34 11.05 -24.54 1.96
C PRO A 34 12.45 -25.14 1.85
N ASP A 35 13.10 -25.07 0.69
CA ASP A 35 14.46 -25.60 0.49
C ASP A 35 15.55 -24.64 0.99
N LEU A 36 15.18 -23.39 1.33
CA LEU A 36 16.08 -22.44 1.97
C LEU A 36 15.94 -22.53 3.49
N THR A 37 17.05 -22.55 4.23
CA THR A 37 16.99 -22.39 5.69
C THR A 37 16.70 -20.93 6.06
N ILE A 38 16.29 -20.68 7.31
CA ILE A 38 16.13 -19.30 7.79
C ILE A 38 17.42 -18.48 7.66
N GLU A 39 18.59 -19.06 7.89
CA GLU A 39 19.88 -18.38 7.74
C GLU A 39 20.16 -18.02 6.27
N ALA A 40 19.86 -18.93 5.33
CA ALA A 40 19.97 -18.65 3.90
C ALA A 40 19.02 -17.51 3.49
N LYS A 41 17.77 -17.54 3.95
CA LYS A 41 16.80 -16.46 3.75
C LYS A 41 17.30 -15.14 4.31
N THR A 42 17.87 -15.13 5.51
CA THR A 42 18.42 -13.91 6.14
C THR A 42 19.61 -13.36 5.34
N ILE A 43 20.51 -14.21 4.85
CA ILE A 43 21.62 -13.77 3.98
C ILE A 43 21.06 -13.11 2.72
N TYR A 44 20.09 -13.73 2.05
CA TYR A 44 19.44 -13.14 0.88
C TYR A 44 18.79 -11.77 1.21
N ALA A 45 18.06 -11.68 2.32
CA ALA A 45 17.43 -10.43 2.78
C ALA A 45 18.46 -9.33 3.06
N TYR A 46 19.63 -9.69 3.63
CA TYR A 46 20.74 -8.77 3.81
C TYR A 46 21.19 -8.21 2.46
N PHE A 47 21.45 -9.06 1.46
CA PHE A 47 21.84 -8.62 0.12
C PHE A 47 20.79 -7.69 -0.51
N CYS A 48 19.51 -8.03 -0.42
CA CYS A 48 18.41 -7.18 -0.85
C CYS A 48 18.46 -5.79 -0.19
N SER A 49 18.70 -5.70 1.12
CA SER A 49 18.71 -4.42 1.85
C SER A 49 19.82 -3.45 1.40
N PHE A 50 20.89 -3.96 0.79
CA PHE A 50 21.96 -3.16 0.20
C PHE A 50 21.73 -2.83 -1.28
N ALA A 51 20.94 -3.62 -1.99
CA ALA A 51 20.66 -3.44 -3.41
C ALA A 51 19.85 -2.17 -3.74
N GLY A 52 19.12 -1.60 -2.77
CA GLY A 52 18.33 -0.37 -3.02
C GLY A 52 19.17 0.89 -3.28
N ASN A 53 20.47 0.86 -3.00
CA ASN A 53 21.41 1.92 -3.39
C ASN A 53 21.94 1.73 -4.83
N GLY A 54 21.41 0.78 -5.61
CA GLY A 54 21.87 0.45 -6.95
C GLY A 54 23.19 -0.34 -6.94
N SER A 55 23.95 -0.25 -8.04
CA SER A 55 25.26 -0.91 -8.19
C SER A 55 26.34 -0.18 -7.38
N CYS A 56 26.35 -0.37 -6.07
CA CYS A 56 27.31 0.22 -5.15
C CYS A 56 28.30 -0.82 -4.60
N ALA A 57 29.36 -0.35 -3.92
CA ALA A 57 30.28 -1.23 -3.21
C ALA A 57 29.53 -2.06 -2.16
N PHE A 58 29.68 -3.38 -2.23
CA PHE A 58 29.03 -4.32 -1.34
C PHE A 58 29.90 -4.59 -0.09
N PRO A 59 29.32 -4.87 1.09
CA PRO A 59 30.07 -5.18 2.29
C PRO A 59 31.08 -6.32 2.09
N SER A 60 32.23 -6.23 2.76
CA SER A 60 33.17 -7.34 2.83
C SER A 60 32.55 -8.51 3.59
N ARG A 61 33.05 -9.73 3.34
CA ARG A 61 32.61 -10.93 4.06
C ARG A 61 32.70 -10.75 5.57
N ASP A 62 33.78 -10.16 6.08
CA ASP A 62 33.95 -9.93 7.52
C ASP A 62 32.88 -8.98 8.07
N LYS A 63 32.51 -7.96 7.31
CA LYS A 63 31.41 -7.06 7.69
C LYS A 63 30.07 -7.80 7.70
N ILE A 64 29.81 -8.68 6.73
CA ILE A 64 28.60 -9.51 6.71
C ILE A 64 28.53 -10.40 7.96
N LEU A 65 29.64 -11.00 8.39
CA LEU A 65 29.67 -11.86 9.59
C LEU A 65 29.47 -11.08 10.90
N VAL A 66 29.88 -9.82 10.94
CA VAL A 66 29.57 -8.92 12.07
C VAL A 66 28.08 -8.57 12.11
N ASP A 67 27.52 -8.24 10.95
CA ASP A 67 26.12 -7.82 10.85
C ASP A 67 25.17 -9.02 11.01
N LEU A 68 25.51 -10.17 10.45
CA LEU A 68 24.81 -11.44 10.58
C LEU A 68 25.67 -12.37 11.44
N PRO A 69 25.51 -12.36 12.79
CA PRO A 69 26.40 -13.09 13.68
C PRO A 69 26.25 -14.61 13.48
N MET A 70 27.15 -15.18 12.67
CA MET A 70 27.28 -16.60 12.36
C MET A 70 28.75 -16.94 12.09
N SER A 71 29.10 -18.22 12.17
CA SER A 71 30.45 -18.65 11.80
C SER A 71 30.68 -18.52 10.29
N LYS A 72 31.95 -18.41 9.90
CA LYS A 72 32.35 -18.41 8.48
C LYS A 72 31.81 -19.63 7.73
N ASP A 73 31.90 -20.80 8.35
CA ASP A 73 31.47 -22.05 7.73
C ASP A 73 29.95 -22.11 7.58
N ALA A 74 29.20 -21.63 8.57
CA ALA A 74 27.75 -21.51 8.47
C ALA A 74 27.36 -20.54 7.36
N TYR A 75 28.02 -19.39 7.26
CA TYR A 75 27.79 -18.43 6.19
C TYR A 75 27.96 -19.07 4.81
N TYR A 76 29.11 -19.69 4.53
CA TYR A 76 29.33 -20.30 3.22
C TYR A 76 28.37 -21.46 2.95
N LYS A 77 28.10 -22.30 3.95
CA LYS A 77 27.11 -23.38 3.82
C LYS A 77 25.76 -22.84 3.35
N HIS A 78 25.24 -21.81 4.02
CA HIS A 78 23.92 -21.25 3.70
C HIS A 78 23.94 -20.38 2.44
N PHE A 79 25.04 -19.69 2.18
CA PHE A 79 25.24 -18.92 0.96
C PHE A 79 25.26 -19.83 -0.28
N HIS A 80 25.91 -21.00 -0.20
CA HIS A 80 25.91 -21.98 -1.27
C HIS A 80 24.51 -22.50 -1.59
N ILE A 81 23.66 -22.73 -0.58
CA ILE A 81 22.25 -23.10 -0.82
C ILE A 81 21.57 -22.03 -1.70
N ILE A 82 21.78 -20.75 -1.42
CA ILE A 82 21.16 -19.64 -2.17
C ILE A 82 21.70 -19.60 -3.62
N THR A 83 23.01 -19.77 -3.81
CA THR A 83 23.63 -19.72 -5.13
C THR A 83 23.28 -20.94 -5.98
N ASP A 84 23.21 -22.12 -5.37
CA ASP A 84 22.91 -23.38 -6.07
C ASP A 84 21.46 -23.39 -6.58
N GLN A 85 20.54 -22.85 -5.77
CA GLN A 85 19.15 -22.60 -6.16
C GLN A 85 19.00 -21.47 -7.18
N GLY A 86 20.06 -20.70 -7.43
CA GLY A 86 20.11 -19.66 -8.45
C GLY A 86 19.44 -18.35 -8.04
N TYR A 87 19.25 -18.08 -6.74
CA TYR A 87 18.74 -16.79 -6.26
C TYR A 87 19.80 -15.69 -6.30
N ILE A 88 21.08 -16.06 -6.19
CA ILE A 88 22.23 -15.17 -6.31
C ILE A 88 23.25 -15.82 -7.25
N THR A 89 23.82 -15.04 -8.16
CA THR A 89 25.03 -15.43 -8.89
C THR A 89 26.24 -14.62 -8.41
N VAL A 90 27.41 -15.23 -8.51
CA VAL A 90 28.69 -14.61 -8.15
C VAL A 90 29.62 -14.70 -9.34
N GLU A 91 30.03 -13.55 -9.85
CA GLU A 91 31.02 -13.43 -10.92
C GLU A 91 32.27 -12.77 -10.35
N GLN A 92 33.44 -13.19 -10.81
CA GLN A 92 34.69 -12.56 -10.41
C GLN A 92 35.17 -11.65 -11.53
N ASP A 93 35.36 -10.37 -11.21
CA ASP A 93 36.00 -9.46 -12.14
C ASP A 93 37.48 -9.85 -12.29
N THR A 94 37.87 -10.27 -13.49
CA THR A 94 39.25 -10.68 -13.82
C THR A 94 39.98 -9.64 -14.68
N SER A 95 39.36 -8.48 -14.91
CA SER A 95 39.81 -7.46 -15.88
C SER A 95 41.20 -6.87 -15.62
N ALA A 96 41.83 -7.17 -14.48
CA ALA A 96 43.12 -6.59 -14.07
C ALA A 96 44.22 -7.63 -13.72
N GLY A 97 44.05 -8.93 -14.01
CA GLY A 97 45.08 -9.95 -13.77
C GLY A 97 45.44 -10.22 -12.29
N ILE A 98 44.81 -9.49 -11.37
CA ILE A 98 44.79 -9.71 -9.92
C ILE A 98 43.44 -10.32 -9.59
N ARG A 99 43.36 -11.19 -8.56
CA ARG A 99 42.10 -11.76 -8.06
C ARG A 99 41.12 -10.63 -7.71
N GLY A 100 40.25 -10.28 -8.65
CA GLY A 100 39.42 -9.08 -8.56
C GLY A 100 38.21 -9.28 -7.68
N LYS A 101 37.39 -8.23 -7.61
CA LYS A 101 36.23 -8.14 -6.73
C LYS A 101 35.14 -9.10 -7.19
N ASN A 102 34.39 -9.64 -6.24
CA ASN A 102 33.19 -10.41 -6.54
C ASN A 102 32.04 -9.46 -6.89
N ILE A 103 31.34 -9.77 -7.98
CA ILE A 103 30.11 -9.13 -8.43
C ILE A 103 28.98 -10.09 -8.05
N TYR A 104 28.09 -9.63 -7.17
CA TYR A 104 26.92 -10.38 -6.73
C TYR A 104 25.68 -9.87 -7.44
N THR A 105 24.93 -10.78 -8.06
CA THR A 105 23.69 -10.43 -8.78
C THR A 105 22.50 -11.11 -8.13
N LEU A 106 21.49 -10.32 -7.72
CA LEU A 106 20.20 -10.84 -7.30
C LEU A 106 19.41 -11.28 -8.55
N VAL A 107 19.12 -12.57 -8.65
CA VAL A 107 18.49 -13.14 -9.84
C VAL A 107 16.98 -12.96 -9.79
N SER A 108 16.41 -12.30 -10.80
CA SER A 108 14.96 -12.08 -10.89
C SER A 108 14.17 -13.33 -11.26
N ASN A 109 14.78 -14.27 -11.99
CA ASN A 109 14.15 -15.51 -12.48
C ASN A 109 15.03 -16.73 -12.10
N PRO A 110 15.01 -17.17 -10.83
CA PRO A 110 15.81 -18.31 -10.39
C PRO A 110 15.27 -19.63 -10.96
N LYS A 111 16.07 -20.70 -10.90
CA LYS A 111 15.80 -22.00 -11.56
C LYS A 111 14.41 -22.59 -11.28
N LYS A 112 13.91 -22.42 -10.06
CA LYS A 112 12.63 -22.97 -9.58
C LYS A 112 11.43 -22.05 -9.82
N PHE A 113 11.65 -20.84 -10.29
CA PHE A 113 10.59 -19.87 -10.47
C PHE A 113 10.07 -19.93 -11.89
N GLU A 114 8.78 -20.23 -12.02
CA GLU A 114 8.04 -20.11 -13.26
C GLU A 114 7.05 -18.95 -13.11
N ASP A 115 7.16 -17.96 -13.99
CA ASP A 115 6.12 -16.93 -14.09
C ASP A 115 4.82 -17.62 -14.49
N LYS A 116 3.78 -17.53 -13.65
CA LYS A 116 2.43 -17.97 -13.98
C LYS A 116 1.63 -16.76 -14.48
N PRO A 117 1.48 -16.58 -15.80
CA PRO A 117 0.75 -15.44 -16.35
C PRO A 117 -0.78 -15.58 -16.22
N GLU A 118 -1.29 -16.78 -15.92
CA GLU A 118 -2.73 -17.05 -15.95
C GLU A 118 -3.42 -16.61 -14.65
N ASP A 119 -4.07 -15.45 -14.72
CA ASP A 119 -5.13 -15.08 -13.81
C ASP A 119 -6.46 -15.53 -14.41
N SER A 120 -7.33 -16.13 -13.60
CA SER A 120 -8.72 -16.50 -13.92
C SER A 120 -9.57 -15.35 -14.50
N LYS A 121 -9.09 -14.10 -14.40
CA LYS A 121 -9.72 -12.88 -14.90
C LYS A 121 -9.13 -12.37 -16.23
N HIS A 122 -8.57 -13.24 -17.06
CA HIS A 122 -7.93 -12.88 -18.33
C HIS A 122 -8.88 -12.26 -19.36
N ALA A 123 -10.20 -12.35 -19.13
CA ALA A 123 -11.25 -11.82 -19.99
C ALA A 123 -11.62 -10.35 -19.73
N LEU A 124 -11.09 -9.69 -18.69
CA LEU A 124 -11.43 -8.29 -18.40
C LEU A 124 -10.65 -7.34 -19.33
N ALA A 125 -11.38 -6.43 -19.99
CA ALA A 125 -10.91 -5.59 -21.10
C ALA A 125 -10.16 -4.32 -20.66
N TYR A 126 -9.13 -4.44 -19.82
CA TYR A 126 -8.27 -3.29 -19.46
C TYR A 126 -6.78 -3.65 -19.40
N SER A 127 -5.93 -2.66 -19.69
CA SER A 127 -4.48 -2.75 -19.61
C SER A 127 -4.01 -2.97 -18.18
N ARG A 128 -3.15 -3.97 -17.94
CA ARG A 128 -2.62 -4.30 -16.60
C ARG A 128 -1.10 -4.15 -16.56
N ILE A 129 -0.61 -3.42 -15.56
CA ILE A 129 0.81 -3.46 -15.19
C ILE A 129 1.05 -4.71 -14.37
N ARG A 130 2.03 -5.52 -14.76
CA ARG A 130 2.46 -6.72 -14.02
C ARG A 130 3.94 -6.61 -13.69
N PHE A 131 4.31 -7.05 -12.50
CA PHE A 131 5.70 -7.35 -12.20
C PHE A 131 6.06 -8.69 -12.85
N SER A 132 7.26 -8.79 -13.41
CA SER A 132 7.86 -10.05 -13.87
C SER A 132 8.80 -10.62 -12.83
N GLY A 133 9.14 -11.90 -12.95
CA GLY A 133 10.08 -12.58 -12.07
C GLY A 133 9.60 -12.66 -10.62
N LEU A 134 10.52 -12.83 -9.67
CA LEU A 134 10.17 -13.06 -8.26
C LEU A 134 9.23 -12.00 -7.64
N LYS A 135 9.22 -10.78 -8.17
CA LYS A 135 8.30 -9.71 -7.73
C LYS A 135 6.84 -9.97 -8.14
N ALA A 136 6.60 -10.74 -9.20
CA ALA A 136 5.27 -11.16 -9.64
C ALA A 136 4.52 -11.95 -8.54
N ALA A 137 5.24 -12.72 -7.73
CA ALA A 137 4.72 -13.43 -6.57
C ALA A 137 4.50 -12.54 -5.33
N GLY A 138 4.70 -11.24 -5.46
CA GLY A 138 4.68 -10.26 -4.39
C GLY A 138 6.06 -10.03 -3.76
N TYR A 139 6.22 -8.86 -3.17
CA TYR A 139 7.45 -8.44 -2.49
C TYR A 139 7.09 -7.50 -1.33
N GLY A 140 8.09 -7.11 -0.55
CA GLY A 140 7.99 -5.96 0.33
C GLY A 140 9.34 -5.30 0.58
N MET A 141 9.38 -4.35 1.51
CA MET A 141 10.59 -3.57 1.78
C MET A 141 11.39 -4.15 2.93
N ILE A 142 12.71 -4.27 2.75
CA ILE A 142 13.65 -4.74 3.77
C ILE A 142 14.63 -3.60 4.16
N PRO A 143 14.51 -3.04 5.38
CA PRO A 143 15.38 -1.95 5.83
C PRO A 143 16.79 -2.45 6.18
N LYS A 144 17.80 -1.72 5.71
CA LYS A 144 19.22 -2.04 5.99
C LYS A 144 19.55 -1.89 7.47
N ALA A 145 18.94 -0.91 8.16
CA ALA A 145 19.22 -0.67 9.57
C ALA A 145 18.90 -1.90 10.45
N VAL A 146 17.84 -2.65 10.11
CA VAL A 146 17.46 -3.88 10.81
C VAL A 146 18.47 -4.99 10.53
N MET A 147 18.90 -5.13 9.27
CA MET A 147 19.86 -6.16 8.86
C MET A 147 21.25 -5.98 9.47
N ILE A 148 21.62 -4.77 9.90
CA ILE A 148 22.90 -4.47 10.55
C ILE A 148 22.80 -4.24 12.07
N ASP A 149 21.59 -4.34 12.65
CA ASP A 149 21.42 -4.13 14.09
C ASP A 149 22.06 -5.30 14.87
N SER A 150 23.02 -5.00 15.74
CA SER A 150 23.76 -6.01 16.51
C SER A 150 22.95 -6.63 17.65
N ARG A 151 21.83 -6.01 18.05
CA ARG A 151 20.91 -6.55 19.08
C ARG A 151 20.11 -7.73 18.55
N LEU A 152 19.98 -7.85 17.23
CA LEU A 152 19.18 -8.89 16.59
C LEU A 152 20.04 -10.07 16.12
N PRO A 153 19.79 -11.29 16.60
CA PRO A 153 20.42 -12.49 16.06
C PRO A 153 19.88 -12.81 14.66
N VAL A 154 20.64 -13.60 13.89
CA VAL A 154 20.34 -13.97 12.49
C VAL A 154 18.90 -14.50 12.31
N LYS A 155 18.43 -15.33 13.25
CA LYS A 155 17.07 -15.91 13.19
C LYS A 155 15.97 -14.87 13.45
N ALA A 156 16.20 -13.89 14.33
CA ALA A 156 15.27 -12.78 14.51
C ALA A 156 15.20 -11.92 13.25
N LYS A 157 16.34 -11.61 12.63
CA LYS A 157 16.40 -10.91 11.34
C LYS A 157 15.65 -11.68 10.24
N GLY A 158 15.76 -13.01 10.22
CA GLY A 158 15.03 -13.87 9.27
C GLY A 158 13.52 -13.85 9.47
N ILE A 159 13.04 -13.92 10.71
CA ILE A 159 11.60 -13.77 11.01
C ILE A 159 11.13 -12.38 10.59
N TYR A 160 11.86 -11.32 10.94
CA TYR A 160 11.50 -9.96 10.53
C TYR A 160 11.44 -9.82 8.99
N ALA A 161 12.44 -10.35 8.28
CA ALA A 161 12.48 -10.36 6.82
C ALA A 161 11.29 -11.10 6.20
N TYR A 162 10.85 -12.20 6.82
CA TYR A 162 9.62 -12.89 6.41
C TYR A 162 8.43 -11.94 6.44
N PHE A 163 8.20 -11.23 7.55
CA PHE A 163 7.09 -10.27 7.65
C PHE A 163 7.22 -9.13 6.63
N CYS A 164 8.44 -8.58 6.46
CA CYS A 164 8.74 -7.57 5.45
C CYS A 164 8.30 -8.00 4.05
N SER A 165 8.51 -9.26 3.67
CA SER A 165 8.20 -9.73 2.31
C SER A 165 6.70 -9.72 1.95
N PHE A 166 5.81 -9.57 2.95
CA PHE A 166 4.36 -9.50 2.74
C PHE A 166 3.82 -8.06 2.66
N THR A 167 4.64 -7.03 2.88
CA THR A 167 4.13 -5.64 2.98
C THR A 167 3.78 -4.99 1.64
N GLY A 168 4.43 -5.36 0.53
CA GLY A 168 4.21 -4.75 -0.78
C GLY A 168 3.07 -5.37 -1.60
N SER A 169 2.34 -6.34 -1.05
CA SER A 169 1.11 -6.87 -1.66
C SER A 169 -0.18 -6.30 -1.06
N GLY A 170 -0.12 -5.23 -0.26
CA GLY A 170 -1.28 -4.68 0.46
C GLY A 170 -1.83 -5.63 1.54
N ASN A 171 -3.08 -5.38 1.99
CA ASN A 171 -3.81 -6.10 3.06
C ASN A 171 -4.17 -7.55 2.70
N ASN A 172 -3.20 -8.35 2.24
CA ASN A 172 -3.39 -9.78 2.04
C ASN A 172 -3.38 -10.51 3.39
N ALA A 173 -4.18 -11.57 3.49
CA ALA A 173 -4.21 -12.42 4.67
C ALA A 173 -2.80 -12.92 5.02
N PHE A 174 -2.32 -12.55 6.21
CA PHE A 174 -0.99 -12.96 6.66
C PHE A 174 -0.99 -14.47 6.99
N PRO A 175 0.08 -15.22 6.66
CA PRO A 175 0.12 -16.65 6.90
C PRO A 175 -0.08 -17.00 8.39
N LYS A 176 -0.84 -18.07 8.65
CA LYS A 176 -0.93 -18.63 10.00
C LYS A 176 0.45 -19.07 10.49
N LYS A 177 0.67 -19.01 11.80
CA LYS A 177 1.92 -19.39 12.49
C LYS A 177 2.52 -20.70 11.95
N ASP A 178 1.71 -21.76 11.80
CA ASP A 178 2.20 -23.06 11.35
C ASP A 178 2.81 -23.01 9.94
N LYS A 179 2.26 -22.16 9.06
CA LYS A 179 2.83 -21.89 7.73
C LYS A 179 4.12 -21.09 7.83
N ILE A 180 4.20 -20.11 8.73
CA ILE A 180 5.43 -19.34 8.97
C ILE A 180 6.57 -20.27 9.42
N ILE A 181 6.28 -21.12 10.42
CA ILE A 181 7.22 -22.11 10.97
C ILE A 181 7.68 -23.07 9.87
N PHE A 182 6.74 -23.56 9.05
CA PHE A 182 7.04 -24.43 7.90
C PHE A 182 7.98 -23.75 6.90
N HIS A 183 7.65 -22.55 6.41
CA HIS A 183 8.49 -21.85 5.43
C HIS A 183 9.87 -21.49 5.99
N LEU A 184 9.96 -21.13 7.27
CA LEU A 184 11.23 -20.77 7.90
C LEU A 184 12.08 -21.99 8.29
N GLY A 185 11.52 -23.19 8.34
CA GLY A 185 12.24 -24.40 8.73
C GLY A 185 12.76 -24.34 10.18
N ILE A 186 12.02 -23.70 11.08
CA ILE A 186 12.36 -23.59 12.51
C ILE A 186 11.31 -24.26 13.37
N THR A 187 11.62 -24.49 14.65
CA THR A 187 10.64 -25.03 15.61
C THR A 187 9.77 -23.93 16.22
N GLU A 188 8.58 -24.29 16.70
CA GLU A 188 7.68 -23.36 17.38
C GLU A 188 8.32 -22.63 18.59
N PRO A 189 9.08 -23.29 19.49
CA PRO A 189 9.79 -22.58 20.56
C PRO A 189 10.81 -21.57 20.03
N THR A 190 11.49 -21.91 18.93
CA THR A 190 12.46 -21.02 18.28
C THR A 190 11.76 -19.78 17.70
N TYR A 191 10.61 -19.97 17.05
CA TYR A 191 9.79 -18.88 16.55
C TYR A 191 9.39 -17.91 17.67
N TYR A 192 8.76 -18.41 18.74
CA TYR A 192 8.32 -17.55 19.84
C TYR A 192 9.48 -16.83 20.53
N LYS A 193 10.63 -17.50 20.72
CA LYS A 193 11.82 -16.87 21.32
C LYS A 193 12.23 -15.61 20.57
N PHE A 194 12.38 -15.69 19.25
CA PHE A 194 12.87 -14.57 18.45
C PHE A 194 11.76 -13.58 18.07
N TYR A 195 10.52 -14.05 17.91
CA TYR A 195 9.37 -13.16 17.74
C TYR A 195 9.18 -12.27 18.98
N LYS A 196 9.28 -12.85 20.20
CA LYS A 196 9.23 -12.09 21.44
C LYS A 196 10.32 -11.01 21.49
N LEU A 197 11.55 -11.35 21.11
CA LEU A 197 12.64 -10.38 21.03
C LEU A 197 12.32 -9.21 20.07
N LEU A 198 11.74 -9.50 18.90
CA LEU A 198 11.31 -8.46 17.95
C LEU A 198 10.21 -7.57 18.53
N THR A 199 9.28 -8.13 19.30
CA THR A 199 8.24 -7.34 19.99
C THR A 199 8.81 -6.51 21.14
N GLU A 200 9.74 -7.06 21.93
CA GLU A 200 10.37 -6.37 23.06
C GLU A 200 11.23 -5.18 22.61
N LEU A 201 11.89 -5.30 21.45
CA LEU A 201 12.66 -4.23 20.82
C LEU A 201 11.81 -3.31 19.91
N ASN A 202 10.49 -3.47 19.94
CA ASN A 202 9.54 -2.67 19.17
C ASN A 202 9.76 -2.71 17.65
N TYR A 203 10.24 -3.82 17.07
CA TYR A 203 10.28 -3.99 15.61
C TYR A 203 8.93 -4.46 15.06
N ILE A 204 8.16 -5.21 15.85
CA ILE A 204 6.86 -5.76 15.46
C ILE A 204 5.85 -5.52 16.59
N THR A 205 4.66 -5.04 16.23
CA THR A 205 3.49 -4.99 17.13
C THR A 205 2.41 -5.92 16.59
N ALA A 206 1.76 -6.71 17.46
CA ALA A 206 0.58 -7.48 17.11
C ALA A 206 -0.63 -6.95 17.87
N VAL A 207 -1.72 -6.67 17.15
CA VAL A 207 -3.00 -6.25 17.70
C VAL A 207 -4.01 -7.34 17.39
N GLN A 208 -4.64 -7.91 18.43
CA GLN A 208 -5.69 -8.90 18.25
C GLN A 208 -7.02 -8.18 17.99
N ARG A 209 -7.69 -8.52 16.88
CA ARG A 209 -9.06 -8.09 16.65
C ARG A 209 -10.02 -9.11 17.24
N HIS A 210 -11.18 -8.64 17.71
CA HIS A 210 -12.33 -9.49 17.99
C HIS A 210 -13.37 -9.25 16.88
N ILE A 211 -13.88 -10.34 16.29
CA ILE A 211 -14.94 -10.28 15.27
C ILE A 211 -16.09 -11.12 15.83
N ASP A 212 -17.24 -10.47 16.06
CA ASP A 212 -18.49 -11.12 16.50
C ASP A 212 -18.35 -12.08 17.70
N GLY A 213 -17.59 -11.67 18.73
CA GLY A 213 -17.41 -12.47 19.94
C GLY A 213 -16.59 -13.77 19.77
N ARG A 214 -16.03 -14.03 18.59
CA ARG A 214 -15.10 -15.15 18.35
C ARG A 214 -13.65 -14.66 18.47
N LEU A 215 -12.76 -15.56 18.91
CA LEU A 215 -11.31 -15.32 18.97
C LEU A 215 -10.83 -14.85 17.60
N GLY A 216 -10.47 -13.57 17.49
CA GLY A 216 -10.21 -12.98 16.19
C GLY A 216 -8.73 -12.98 15.80
N VAL A 217 -8.52 -12.54 14.56
CA VAL A 217 -7.25 -12.52 13.84
C VAL A 217 -6.31 -11.42 14.35
N ASN A 218 -5.01 -11.58 14.14
CA ASN A 218 -4.02 -10.57 14.51
C ASN A 218 -3.67 -9.68 13.31
N ASP A 219 -3.62 -8.38 13.55
CA ASP A 219 -3.01 -7.42 12.66
C ASP A 219 -1.57 -7.15 13.15
N TYR A 220 -0.61 -7.23 12.23
CA TYR A 220 0.82 -7.06 12.53
C TYR A 220 1.34 -5.77 11.93
N TYR A 221 2.02 -4.97 12.74
CA TYR A 221 2.65 -3.72 12.33
C TYR A 221 4.16 -3.86 12.40
N LEU A 222 4.86 -3.49 11.33
CA LEU A 222 6.31 -3.32 11.33
C LEU A 222 6.60 -1.86 11.70
N ASN A 223 7.20 -1.64 12.86
CA ASN A 223 7.34 -0.29 13.39
C ASN A 223 8.57 0.41 12.78
N ASP A 224 8.38 1.66 12.35
CA ASP A 224 9.43 2.48 11.74
C ASP A 224 10.46 3.02 12.75
N SER A 225 10.11 3.04 14.03
CA SER A 225 10.97 3.54 15.12
C SER A 225 11.18 2.47 16.20
N PRO A 226 12.06 1.49 15.96
CA PRO A 226 12.43 0.50 16.96
C PRO A 226 13.27 1.17 18.05
N ASP A 227 12.82 0.98 19.29
CA ASP A 227 13.49 1.33 20.53
C ASP A 227 14.11 2.74 20.61
N VAL A 228 13.26 3.76 20.75
CA VAL A 228 13.72 5.12 21.14
C VAL A 228 14.03 5.21 22.66
N ALA A 229 13.84 4.10 23.43
CA ALA A 229 14.38 3.74 24.78
C ALA A 229 13.38 3.01 25.71
N LYS A 230 12.06 3.09 25.45
CA LYS A 230 10.97 2.67 26.38
C LYS A 230 9.64 2.55 25.63
N ALA A 231 9.26 1.36 25.16
CA ALA A 231 7.88 1.12 24.69
C ALA A 231 7.14 0.22 25.68
N ALA A 232 6.72 0.76 26.83
CA ALA A 232 5.65 0.18 27.65
C ALA A 232 4.52 1.22 27.66
N LYS A 233 3.30 0.91 27.21
CA LYS A 233 2.45 -0.16 27.72
C LYS A 233 1.85 -1.07 26.63
N LYS A 234 1.71 -2.34 27.04
CA LYS A 234 1.07 -3.49 26.40
C LYS A 234 -0.26 -3.19 25.70
N THR A 235 -0.50 -3.98 24.64
CA THR A 235 -1.77 -4.39 24.03
C THR A 235 -2.95 -3.44 24.23
N VAL A 236 -3.21 -2.61 23.22
CA VAL A 236 -4.49 -1.92 23.07
C VAL A 236 -5.48 -2.92 22.47
N PHE A 237 -6.48 -3.31 23.25
CA PHE A 237 -7.68 -3.97 22.74
C PHE A 237 -8.52 -2.92 22.01
N VAL A 238 -8.88 -3.19 20.76
CA VAL A 238 -9.90 -2.43 20.04
C VAL A 238 -11.12 -3.33 19.89
N GLU A 239 -12.11 -3.13 20.76
CA GLU A 239 -13.46 -3.64 20.56
C GLU A 239 -14.14 -2.77 19.52
N ILE A 240 -14.49 -3.33 18.36
CA ILE A 240 -15.42 -2.67 17.44
C ILE A 240 -16.81 -3.22 17.79
N SER A 241 -17.42 -2.65 18.81
CA SER A 241 -18.81 -2.96 19.17
C SER A 241 -19.74 -2.01 18.42
N GLN A 242 -20.36 -2.48 17.34
CA GLN A 242 -21.55 -1.85 16.78
C GLN A 242 -22.77 -2.21 17.65
N HIS A 243 -23.12 -1.39 18.64
CA HIS A 243 -24.54 -1.12 18.99
C HIS A 243 -24.71 -0.05 20.09
N LEU A 244 -25.75 0.78 19.91
CA LEU A 244 -26.22 1.81 20.85
C LEU A 244 -26.66 1.24 22.22
N LYS A 245 -26.28 1.90 23.33
CA LYS A 245 -27.18 2.50 24.37
C LYS A 245 -26.41 2.97 25.63
N ASN A 246 -26.86 4.10 26.18
CA ASN A 246 -26.43 4.75 27.44
C ASN A 246 -26.83 3.95 28.69
N GLN A 247 -26.03 4.00 29.77
CA GLN A 247 -26.41 4.44 31.14
C GLN A 247 -25.28 4.26 32.18
N ASP A 248 -25.43 5.00 33.29
CA ASP A 248 -24.48 5.45 34.31
C ASP A 248 -23.93 4.41 35.32
N THR A 249 -22.86 4.83 36.02
CA THR A 249 -22.64 4.82 37.49
C THR A 249 -21.24 4.33 37.96
N GLU A 250 -20.80 4.99 39.03
CA GLU A 250 -19.49 5.21 39.67
C GLU A 250 -18.81 4.04 40.41
N GLU A 251 -17.50 4.27 40.62
CA GLU A 251 -16.60 3.95 41.76
C GLU A 251 -16.41 2.51 42.29
N GLU A 252 -15.15 2.06 42.39
CA GLU A 252 -14.37 2.05 43.64
C GLU A 252 -12.91 1.52 43.45
N THR A 253 -11.97 2.24 44.10
CA THR A 253 -10.75 1.85 44.88
C THR A 253 -10.13 0.43 44.75
N GLN A 254 -8.84 0.14 44.93
CA GLN A 254 -7.79 0.70 45.80
C GLN A 254 -6.43 0.03 45.45
N ASP A 255 -5.35 0.83 45.45
CA ASP A 255 -4.07 0.66 46.17
C ASP A 255 -3.38 -0.73 46.35
N LEU A 256 -2.06 -0.79 46.06
CA LEU A 256 -1.01 -1.33 46.95
C LEU A 256 0.41 -1.37 46.31
N LYS A 257 1.25 -0.45 46.83
CA LYS A 257 2.63 -0.58 47.34
C LYS A 257 3.76 -1.32 46.56
N LYS A 258 4.86 -0.56 46.53
CA LYS A 258 6.27 -0.82 46.20
C LYS A 258 6.89 -2.01 46.97
N GLN A 259 7.96 -2.58 46.39
CA GLN A 259 9.19 -2.87 47.14
C GLN A 259 10.44 -2.91 46.25
N ASP A 260 11.55 -2.45 46.84
CA ASP A 260 12.82 -2.03 46.27
C ASP A 260 13.88 -3.16 46.12
N THR A 261 14.95 -2.77 45.42
CA THR A 261 16.39 -3.06 45.67
C THR A 261 17.01 -4.41 45.30
N GLY A 262 18.14 -4.33 44.60
CA GLY A 262 19.13 -5.41 44.48
C GLY A 262 20.18 -5.17 43.40
N THR A 263 21.17 -4.32 43.69
CA THR A 263 22.36 -4.00 42.86
C THR A 263 23.39 -5.14 42.85
N CYS A 264 24.37 -5.02 41.92
CA CYS A 264 25.72 -5.62 41.85
C CYS A 264 25.84 -6.80 40.86
N GLN A 265 26.90 -6.96 40.05
CA GLN A 265 28.17 -6.25 39.86
C GLN A 265 28.83 -6.79 38.58
N ASP A 266 29.66 -5.94 37.97
CA ASP A 266 30.58 -6.24 36.86
C ASP A 266 31.59 -7.34 37.18
N VAL A 267 31.93 -8.16 36.17
CA VAL A 267 33.19 -8.91 36.12
C VAL A 267 33.78 -8.83 34.71
N LYS A 268 34.96 -8.22 34.60
CA LYS A 268 35.90 -8.28 33.47
C LYS A 268 36.84 -9.47 33.65
N PHE A 269 37.19 -10.17 32.57
CA PHE A 269 38.52 -10.78 32.26
C PHE A 269 38.51 -11.06 30.74
N GLN A 270 39.30 -10.35 29.91
CA GLN A 270 40.73 -10.51 29.54
C GLN A 270 41.01 -11.55 28.44
N ASP A 271 41.73 -11.05 27.43
CA ASP A 271 42.14 -11.64 26.16
C ASP A 271 43.21 -12.75 26.30
N THR A 272 43.33 -13.59 25.26
CA THR A 272 44.60 -14.23 24.91
C THR A 272 44.69 -14.47 23.39
N GLU A 273 45.83 -14.10 22.82
CA GLU A 273 46.28 -14.31 21.44
C GLU A 273 46.72 -15.77 21.20
N ASP A 274 46.60 -16.28 19.96
CA ASP A 274 47.76 -16.73 19.13
C ASP A 274 47.36 -17.43 17.80
N GLN A 275 47.93 -16.89 16.72
CA GLN A 275 48.63 -17.49 15.56
C GLN A 275 48.04 -18.55 14.60
N ASP A 276 47.92 -18.10 13.34
CA ASP A 276 48.37 -18.66 12.05
C ASP A 276 48.41 -20.17 11.77
N THR A 277 47.82 -20.57 10.63
CA THR A 277 48.54 -21.35 9.59
C THR A 277 47.88 -21.29 8.20
N VAL A 278 48.74 -21.08 7.19
CA VAL A 278 48.51 -21.14 5.74
C VAL A 278 48.52 -22.59 5.23
N LYS A 279 47.75 -22.92 4.18
CA LYS A 279 48.15 -23.83 3.08
C LYS A 279 47.23 -23.73 1.84
N GLN A 280 47.88 -23.74 0.68
CA GLN A 280 47.37 -23.70 -0.70
C GLN A 280 47.13 -25.12 -1.27
N ASP A 281 46.35 -25.21 -2.35
CA ASP A 281 46.66 -25.87 -3.66
C ASP A 281 45.34 -26.09 -4.45
N GLU A 282 45.10 -25.45 -5.61
CA GLU A 282 45.36 -25.89 -7.02
C GLU A 282 44.60 -27.18 -7.44
N LYS A 283 43.95 -27.38 -8.61
CA LYS A 283 43.65 -26.66 -9.87
C LYS A 283 42.78 -27.59 -10.79
N LYS A 284 42.30 -27.01 -11.91
CA LYS A 284 41.77 -27.57 -13.21
C LYS A 284 40.24 -27.66 -13.34
N GLN A 285 39.59 -26.81 -14.15
CA GLN A 285 39.55 -26.62 -15.62
C GLN A 285 38.65 -27.62 -16.35
N ASP A 286 37.57 -27.13 -16.97
CA ASP A 286 37.35 -27.28 -18.41
C ASP A 286 36.41 -26.21 -18.96
N THR A 287 36.65 -25.91 -20.24
CA THR A 287 36.26 -24.74 -21.04
C THR A 287 35.04 -25.02 -21.92
N ALA A 288 34.16 -24.03 -22.14
CA ALA A 288 33.55 -23.76 -23.45
C ALA A 288 32.83 -22.39 -23.47
N ASN A 289 33.35 -21.51 -24.32
CA ASN A 289 32.78 -20.20 -24.67
C ASN A 289 31.50 -20.34 -25.50
N GLN A 290 30.60 -19.36 -25.41
CA GLN A 290 30.06 -18.69 -26.59
C GLN A 290 29.56 -17.28 -26.25
N ASP A 291 30.29 -16.30 -26.76
CA ASP A 291 29.95 -14.88 -26.83
C ASP A 291 28.71 -14.65 -27.71
N VAL A 292 27.83 -13.71 -27.31
CA VAL A 292 27.26 -12.72 -28.23
C VAL A 292 27.10 -11.37 -27.53
N ASN A 293 27.91 -10.42 -27.97
CA ASN A 293 27.82 -8.98 -27.71
C ASN A 293 26.52 -8.39 -28.25
N ILE A 294 25.78 -7.63 -27.44
CA ILE A 294 25.05 -6.43 -27.91
C ILE A 294 25.23 -5.31 -26.88
N THR A 295 26.27 -4.51 -27.08
CA THR A 295 26.40 -3.17 -26.50
C THR A 295 25.93 -2.17 -27.54
N LYS A 296 24.89 -1.38 -27.24
CA LYS A 296 24.71 0.00 -27.74
C LYS A 296 23.59 0.75 -27.01
N GLY A 297 24.01 1.48 -25.99
CA GLY A 297 23.70 2.89 -25.75
C GLY A 297 22.26 3.33 -25.57
N ILE A 298 21.88 3.65 -24.33
CA ILE A 298 20.94 4.75 -24.07
C ILE A 298 21.51 5.61 -22.93
N LYS A 299 21.47 6.93 -23.19
CA LYS A 299 22.12 8.03 -22.49
C LYS A 299 21.50 8.30 -21.12
N ASN A 300 22.34 8.61 -20.15
CA ASN A 300 21.95 9.26 -18.90
C ASN A 300 21.32 10.63 -19.21
N ASN A 301 20.02 10.77 -18.93
CA ASN A 301 19.42 12.09 -18.80
C ASN A 301 19.49 12.51 -17.33
N SER A 302 20.16 13.62 -17.09
CA SER A 302 20.11 14.38 -15.85
C SER A 302 18.69 14.88 -15.61
N SER A 303 18.03 14.36 -14.58
CA SER A 303 16.75 14.87 -14.13
C SER A 303 16.94 16.30 -13.61
N LYS A 304 16.44 17.27 -14.38
CA LYS A 304 16.12 18.61 -13.88
C LYS A 304 14.91 18.47 -12.95
N ASN A 305 15.08 18.88 -11.70
CA ASN A 305 13.97 19.06 -10.76
C ASN A 305 13.00 20.11 -11.32
N ASN A 306 11.84 19.68 -11.81
CA ASN A 306 10.66 20.54 -11.85
C ASN A 306 9.95 20.36 -10.51
N GLY A 307 10.03 21.39 -9.66
CA GLY A 307 9.25 21.48 -8.44
C GLY A 307 7.83 21.87 -8.80
N GLU A 308 6.92 20.89 -8.82
CA GLU A 308 5.47 21.08 -8.69
C GLU A 308 4.78 19.70 -8.63
N TYR A 309 5.11 18.89 -7.62
CA TYR A 309 4.33 17.70 -7.27
C TYR A 309 4.25 17.56 -5.75
N ASN A 310 3.37 18.35 -5.14
CA ASN A 310 2.85 18.01 -3.82
C ASN A 310 1.79 16.92 -4.04
N HIS A 311 2.15 15.65 -3.81
CA HIS A 311 1.15 14.60 -3.69
C HIS A 311 0.31 14.85 -2.44
N SER A 312 -0.97 15.13 -2.65
CA SER A 312 -1.98 15.09 -1.60
C SER A 312 -2.19 13.64 -1.14
N LEU A 313 -2.29 13.43 0.18
CA LEU A 313 -2.39 12.13 0.87
C LEU A 313 -3.74 11.42 0.73
N TYR A 314 -4.53 11.72 -0.31
CA TYR A 314 -5.74 10.95 -0.62
C TYR A 314 -5.34 9.73 -1.47
N GLN A 315 -5.35 8.55 -0.87
CA GLN A 315 -5.16 7.29 -1.58
C GLN A 315 -6.33 7.08 -2.54
N GLN A 316 -6.14 7.42 -3.81
CA GLN A 316 -7.01 6.97 -4.88
C GLN A 316 -6.71 5.48 -5.16
N PRO A 317 -7.70 4.58 -5.20
CA PRO A 317 -7.50 3.24 -5.74
C PRO A 317 -7.05 3.32 -7.21
N ALA A 318 -6.24 2.36 -7.64
CA ALA A 318 -5.62 2.38 -8.97
C ALA A 318 -6.69 2.39 -10.09
N LYS A 319 -6.62 3.45 -10.90
CA LYS A 319 -7.34 3.69 -12.15
C LYS A 319 -7.23 2.49 -13.12
N PRO A 320 -8.33 1.92 -13.61
CA PRO A 320 -8.33 1.16 -14.86
C PRO A 320 -8.05 2.14 -16.01
N GLU A 321 -7.00 1.91 -16.79
CA GLU A 321 -6.81 2.67 -18.03
C GLU A 321 -7.91 2.24 -19.02
N PRO A 322 -8.66 3.18 -19.63
CA PRO A 322 -9.65 2.86 -20.63
C PRO A 322 -8.98 2.09 -21.77
N SER A 323 -9.61 1.01 -22.22
CA SER A 323 -9.27 0.41 -23.51
C SER A 323 -9.57 1.46 -24.58
N GLU A 324 -8.56 1.85 -25.37
CA GLU A 324 -8.78 2.66 -26.57
C GLU A 324 -9.65 1.83 -27.54
N GLY A 325 -10.97 2.03 -27.48
CA GLY A 325 -11.94 1.40 -28.38
C GLY A 325 -13.19 0.77 -27.75
N SER A 326 -13.50 0.98 -26.46
CA SER A 326 -14.81 0.59 -25.90
C SER A 326 -15.93 1.39 -26.58
N SER A 327 -16.99 0.69 -27.00
CA SER A 327 -18.20 1.34 -27.49
C SER A 327 -18.93 2.02 -26.32
N ASP A 328 -19.78 3.02 -26.60
CA ASP A 328 -20.51 3.71 -25.53
C ASP A 328 -21.45 2.74 -24.76
N GLU A 329 -21.95 1.69 -25.44
CA GLU A 329 -22.72 0.59 -24.86
C GLU A 329 -21.89 -0.27 -23.86
N ASP A 330 -20.60 -0.49 -24.14
CA ASP A 330 -19.70 -1.20 -23.22
C ASP A 330 -19.45 -0.37 -21.95
N ILE A 331 -19.33 0.95 -22.09
CA ILE A 331 -19.11 1.87 -20.96
C ILE A 331 -20.34 1.90 -20.05
N GLU A 332 -21.55 1.95 -20.62
CA GLU A 332 -22.80 1.92 -19.86
C GLU A 332 -22.90 0.63 -19.03
N PHE A 333 -22.74 -0.54 -19.66
CA PHE A 333 -22.79 -1.83 -18.95
C PHE A 333 -21.76 -1.93 -17.82
N GLU A 334 -20.52 -1.50 -18.07
CA GLU A 334 -19.47 -1.50 -17.03
C GLU A 334 -19.80 -0.58 -15.85
N VAL A 335 -20.36 0.60 -16.14
CA VAL A 335 -20.73 1.58 -15.12
C VAL A 335 -21.90 1.08 -14.26
N GLU A 336 -22.91 0.46 -14.87
CA GLU A 336 -24.03 -0.15 -14.14
C GLU A 336 -23.56 -1.23 -13.16
N GLU A 337 -22.74 -2.19 -13.63
CA GLU A 337 -22.17 -3.25 -12.79
C GLU A 337 -21.35 -2.67 -11.64
N GLU A 338 -20.53 -1.64 -11.89
CA GLU A 338 -19.66 -1.02 -10.89
C GLU A 338 -20.48 -0.31 -9.80
N ILE A 339 -21.47 0.52 -10.17
CA ILE A 339 -22.32 1.25 -9.23
C ILE A 339 -23.14 0.29 -8.37
N LEU A 340 -23.73 -0.74 -8.98
CA LEU A 340 -24.56 -1.72 -8.26
C LEU A 340 -23.73 -2.63 -7.34
N THR A 341 -22.46 -2.90 -7.69
CA THR A 341 -21.55 -3.70 -6.86
C THR A 341 -21.00 -2.91 -5.69
N ASN A 342 -20.51 -1.70 -5.95
CA ASN A 342 -19.86 -0.87 -4.94
C ASN A 342 -20.85 -0.12 -4.05
N LYS A 343 -22.11 0.01 -4.51
CA LYS A 343 -23.18 0.76 -3.83
C LYS A 343 -22.80 2.22 -3.57
N GLU A 344 -22.06 2.81 -4.50
CA GLU A 344 -21.64 4.22 -4.48
C GLU A 344 -21.32 4.72 -5.90
N LEU A 345 -21.43 6.03 -6.11
CA LEU A 345 -20.90 6.75 -7.27
C LEU A 345 -19.39 7.01 -7.05
N PRO A 346 -18.48 6.43 -7.87
CA PRO A 346 -17.05 6.59 -7.65
C PRO A 346 -16.53 8.00 -7.98
N TYR A 347 -15.68 8.55 -7.11
CA TYR A 347 -15.08 9.89 -7.32
C TYR A 347 -14.22 9.99 -8.58
N TRP A 348 -13.63 8.87 -9.01
CA TRP A 348 -12.70 8.85 -10.13
C TRP A 348 -13.40 9.03 -11.49
N TYR A 349 -14.72 8.86 -11.56
CA TYR A 349 -15.51 9.16 -12.77
C TYR A 349 -15.38 10.63 -13.18
N LYS A 350 -15.00 11.54 -12.27
CA LYS A 350 -14.71 12.95 -12.61
C LYS A 350 -13.62 13.11 -13.68
N SER A 351 -12.73 12.13 -13.83
CA SER A 351 -11.68 12.15 -14.86
C SER A 351 -12.12 11.55 -16.21
N ASP A 352 -13.35 11.04 -16.30
CA ASP A 352 -13.93 10.40 -17.48
C ASP A 352 -15.38 10.85 -17.65
N GLU A 353 -15.57 11.86 -18.51
CA GLU A 353 -16.89 12.45 -18.77
C GLU A 353 -17.91 11.43 -19.29
N ARG A 354 -17.46 10.42 -20.06
CA ARG A 354 -18.37 9.38 -20.60
C ARG A 354 -18.90 8.50 -19.48
N ARG A 355 -18.02 8.06 -18.56
CA ARG A 355 -18.43 7.28 -17.39
C ARG A 355 -19.32 8.07 -16.44
N MET A 356 -18.99 9.34 -16.16
CA MET A 356 -19.85 10.16 -15.31
C MET A 356 -21.23 10.37 -15.93
N THR A 357 -21.29 10.59 -17.24
CA THR A 357 -22.55 10.71 -17.97
C THR A 357 -23.36 9.42 -17.90
N ALA A 358 -22.76 8.28 -18.24
CA ALA A 358 -23.39 6.96 -18.15
C ALA A 358 -23.89 6.66 -16.72
N ALA A 359 -23.11 7.02 -15.70
CA ALA A 359 -23.47 6.84 -14.30
C ALA A 359 -24.72 7.63 -13.92
N VAL A 360 -24.73 8.93 -14.25
CA VAL A 360 -25.88 9.78 -13.96
C VAL A 360 -27.09 9.35 -14.78
N HIS A 361 -26.92 8.96 -16.04
CA HIS A 361 -27.99 8.43 -16.88
C HIS A 361 -28.62 7.17 -16.27
N PHE A 362 -27.81 6.21 -15.84
CA PHE A 362 -28.29 5.02 -15.14
C PHE A 362 -29.03 5.38 -13.84
N MET A 363 -28.42 6.23 -13.00
CA MET A 363 -28.99 6.62 -11.69
C MET A 363 -30.27 7.47 -11.80
N THR A 364 -30.54 8.04 -12.98
CA THR A 364 -31.73 8.88 -13.24
C THR A 364 -32.73 8.20 -14.16
N GLU A 365 -32.48 6.93 -14.54
CA GLU A 365 -33.30 6.18 -15.51
C GLU A 365 -33.50 6.95 -16.83
N TRP A 366 -32.42 7.55 -17.35
CA TRP A 366 -32.42 8.41 -18.52
C TRP A 366 -33.12 7.80 -19.73
N GLU A 367 -32.82 6.54 -20.05
CA GLU A 367 -33.41 5.84 -21.19
C GLU A 367 -34.95 5.79 -21.13
N THR A 368 -35.50 5.71 -19.92
CA THR A 368 -36.95 5.70 -19.68
C THR A 368 -37.54 7.11 -19.75
N PHE A 369 -36.86 8.10 -19.18
CA PHE A 369 -37.46 9.41 -18.90
C PHE A 369 -37.02 10.56 -19.81
N GLN A 370 -36.02 10.39 -20.68
CA GLN A 370 -35.56 11.43 -21.63
C GLN A 370 -36.68 11.98 -22.53
N HIS A 371 -37.70 11.16 -22.78
CA HIS A 371 -38.94 11.50 -23.51
C HIS A 371 -40.20 10.94 -22.83
N GLY A 372 -40.13 10.64 -21.52
CA GLY A 372 -41.16 9.89 -20.80
C GLY A 372 -42.28 10.76 -20.20
N TYR A 373 -42.08 12.07 -20.07
CA TYR A 373 -43.08 12.96 -19.47
C TYR A 373 -44.03 13.56 -20.51
N THR A 374 -45.34 13.52 -20.21
CA THR A 374 -46.38 14.12 -21.06
C THR A 374 -46.40 15.65 -21.00
N ASP A 375 -45.95 16.22 -19.89
CA ASP A 375 -45.88 17.67 -19.70
C ASP A 375 -44.55 18.21 -20.24
N GLU A 376 -44.62 19.17 -21.17
CA GLU A 376 -43.43 19.72 -21.83
C GLU A 376 -42.51 20.46 -20.86
N LEU A 377 -43.06 21.17 -19.87
CA LEU A 377 -42.27 21.88 -18.88
C LEU A 377 -41.53 20.86 -18.01
N ARG A 378 -42.22 19.83 -17.53
CA ARG A 378 -41.65 18.75 -16.73
C ARG A 378 -40.54 18.02 -17.47
N GLN A 379 -40.73 17.71 -18.76
CA GLN A 379 -39.69 17.07 -19.57
C GLN A 379 -38.43 17.93 -19.67
N ARG A 380 -38.58 19.24 -19.90
CA ARG A 380 -37.43 20.17 -19.95
C ARG A 380 -36.74 20.29 -18.59
N VAL A 381 -37.51 20.29 -17.50
CA VAL A 381 -36.97 20.35 -16.13
C VAL A 381 -36.18 19.09 -15.80
N TYR A 382 -36.67 17.90 -16.17
CA TYR A 382 -35.95 16.64 -15.99
C TYR A 382 -34.63 16.63 -16.78
N ASN A 383 -34.65 16.97 -18.07
CA ASN A 383 -33.43 17.00 -18.88
C ASN A 383 -32.40 18.00 -18.31
N LEU A 384 -32.86 19.18 -17.87
CA LEU A 384 -32.01 20.18 -17.24
C LEU A 384 -31.44 19.72 -15.89
N PHE A 385 -32.21 18.95 -15.12
CA PHE A 385 -31.75 18.36 -13.86
C PHE A 385 -30.59 17.38 -14.10
N VAL A 386 -30.73 16.48 -15.08
CA VAL A 386 -29.70 15.50 -15.44
C VAL A 386 -28.42 16.19 -15.91
N GLU A 387 -28.54 17.15 -16.83
CA GLU A 387 -27.42 17.95 -17.34
C GLU A 387 -26.70 18.71 -16.19
N ALA A 388 -27.47 19.36 -15.32
CA ALA A 388 -26.92 20.08 -14.17
C ALA A 388 -26.18 19.13 -13.20
N LEU A 389 -26.71 17.93 -12.97
CA LEU A 389 -26.11 16.95 -12.06
C LEU A 389 -24.77 16.41 -12.60
N ILE A 390 -24.70 16.12 -13.92
CA ILE A 390 -23.45 15.73 -14.60
C ILE A 390 -22.40 16.83 -14.45
N GLU A 391 -22.75 18.08 -14.79
CA GLU A 391 -21.82 19.21 -14.68
C GLU A 391 -21.36 19.44 -13.23
N MET A 392 -22.25 19.22 -12.26
CA MET A 392 -21.91 19.32 -10.83
C MET A 392 -20.91 18.24 -10.40
N CYS A 393 -21.01 17.03 -10.93
CA CYS A 393 -20.09 15.93 -10.63
C CYS A 393 -18.74 16.04 -11.37
N MET A 394 -18.64 16.91 -12.39
CA MET A 394 -17.42 17.12 -13.16
C MET A 394 -16.64 18.37 -12.73
N ALA A 395 -17.32 19.42 -12.25
CA ALA A 395 -16.69 20.72 -11.99
C ALA A 395 -15.74 20.73 -10.77
N ASP A 396 -14.54 21.32 -10.94
CA ASP A 396 -13.56 21.46 -9.84
C ASP A 396 -14.10 22.26 -8.67
N ARG A 397 -14.71 23.42 -8.96
CA ARG A 397 -15.37 24.29 -7.99
C ARG A 397 -16.55 25.00 -8.62
N MET A 398 -17.60 25.21 -7.83
CA MET A 398 -18.78 25.98 -8.18
C MET A 398 -19.24 26.84 -7.02
N THR A 399 -19.91 27.94 -7.33
CA THR A 399 -20.51 28.85 -6.35
C THR A 399 -22.02 28.70 -6.40
N LEU A 400 -22.60 28.06 -5.38
CA LEU A 400 -24.03 27.79 -5.28
C LEU A 400 -24.60 28.47 -4.03
N LYS A 401 -25.51 29.43 -4.22
CA LYS A 401 -26.07 30.27 -3.15
C LYS A 401 -25.03 30.83 -2.16
N GLY A 402 -23.87 31.26 -2.67
CA GLY A 402 -22.77 31.82 -1.87
C GLY A 402 -21.83 30.79 -1.21
N ALA A 403 -22.14 29.49 -1.30
CA ALA A 403 -21.24 28.42 -0.86
C ALA A 403 -20.28 28.00 -1.98
N CYS A 404 -19.03 27.72 -1.62
CA CYS A 404 -18.07 27.10 -2.54
C CYS A 404 -18.12 25.56 -2.40
N VAL A 405 -18.55 24.91 -3.48
CA VAL A 405 -18.80 23.47 -3.56
C VAL A 405 -17.85 22.87 -4.60
N SER A 406 -17.29 21.69 -4.32
CA SER A 406 -16.49 20.92 -5.28
C SER A 406 -17.27 19.69 -5.72
N TYR A 407 -16.92 19.10 -6.87
CA TYR A 407 -17.53 17.84 -7.31
C TYR A 407 -17.54 16.76 -6.22
N ALA A 408 -16.44 16.64 -5.46
CA ALA A 408 -16.33 15.64 -4.40
C ALA A 408 -17.43 15.80 -3.35
N LYS A 409 -17.78 17.04 -2.97
CA LYS A 409 -18.89 17.30 -2.04
C LYS A 409 -20.26 16.97 -2.64
N VAL A 410 -20.40 17.09 -3.96
CA VAL A 410 -21.63 16.70 -4.66
C VAL A 410 -21.76 15.18 -4.65
N ILE A 411 -20.69 14.46 -5.01
CA ILE A 411 -20.63 12.99 -4.98
C ILE A 411 -20.86 12.47 -3.55
N ASP A 412 -20.24 13.09 -2.54
CA ASP A 412 -20.50 12.76 -1.12
C ASP A 412 -21.99 12.81 -0.79
N ARG A 413 -22.68 13.86 -1.25
CA ARG A 413 -24.12 14.03 -1.00
C ARG A 413 -24.96 13.03 -1.78
N ILE A 414 -24.61 12.74 -3.03
CA ILE A 414 -25.26 11.70 -3.82
C ILE A 414 -25.14 10.36 -3.09
N ASN A 415 -23.93 9.96 -2.69
CA ASN A 415 -23.69 8.69 -2.00
C ASN A 415 -24.36 8.61 -0.62
N GLN A 416 -24.60 9.74 0.03
CA GLN A 416 -25.34 9.80 1.30
C GLN A 416 -26.87 9.71 1.13
N LEU A 417 -27.42 10.25 0.06
CA LEU A 417 -28.87 10.43 -0.12
C LEU A 417 -29.49 9.41 -1.08
N ALA A 418 -28.71 8.89 -2.02
CA ALA A 418 -29.14 7.87 -2.96
C ALA A 418 -29.33 6.52 -2.26
N LYS A 419 -30.34 5.75 -2.68
CA LYS A 419 -30.48 4.34 -2.26
C LYS A 419 -30.02 3.44 -3.39
N PHE A 420 -28.89 2.77 -3.19
CA PHE A 420 -28.34 1.79 -4.13
C PHE A 420 -28.98 0.42 -3.88
N ALA A 421 -30.02 0.08 -4.65
CA ALA A 421 -30.64 -1.23 -4.63
C ALA A 421 -29.82 -2.24 -5.45
N ASP A 422 -30.29 -3.48 -5.57
CA ASP A 422 -29.56 -4.52 -6.30
C ASP A 422 -29.63 -4.37 -7.82
N THR A 423 -30.64 -3.66 -8.34
CA THR A 423 -30.86 -3.52 -9.78
C THR A 423 -31.12 -2.08 -10.22
N TYR A 424 -31.14 -1.12 -9.30
CA TYR A 424 -31.42 0.29 -9.60
C TYR A 424 -30.85 1.21 -8.53
N VAL A 425 -30.82 2.51 -8.82
CA VAL A 425 -30.46 3.56 -7.86
C VAL A 425 -31.60 4.56 -7.75
N ASP A 426 -32.02 4.86 -6.53
CA ASP A 426 -33.10 5.80 -6.25
C ASP A 426 -32.54 7.15 -5.77
N LEU A 427 -32.79 8.21 -6.54
CA LEU A 427 -32.42 9.60 -6.23
C LEU A 427 -33.61 10.45 -5.75
N SER A 428 -34.77 9.86 -5.48
CA SER A 428 -36.01 10.59 -5.12
C SER A 428 -35.85 11.50 -3.89
N GLU A 429 -34.94 11.17 -2.97
CA GLU A 429 -34.68 11.94 -1.75
C GLU A 429 -34.30 13.41 -2.01
N PHE A 430 -33.74 13.72 -3.20
CA PHE A 430 -33.43 15.11 -3.58
C PHE A 430 -33.87 15.50 -4.99
N SER A 431 -34.00 14.54 -5.92
CA SER A 431 -34.31 14.85 -7.33
C SER A 431 -35.68 15.51 -7.50
N ASP A 432 -36.72 14.96 -6.87
CA ASP A 432 -38.08 15.50 -6.93
C ASP A 432 -38.18 16.89 -6.32
N VAL A 433 -37.53 17.09 -5.16
CA VAL A 433 -37.50 18.39 -4.48
C VAL A 433 -36.78 19.43 -5.34
N ALA A 434 -35.64 19.08 -5.95
CA ALA A 434 -34.90 19.98 -6.82
C ALA A 434 -35.70 20.37 -8.06
N MET A 435 -36.33 19.41 -8.73
CA MET A 435 -37.14 19.64 -9.92
C MET A 435 -38.38 20.49 -9.61
N ASN A 436 -39.10 20.18 -8.52
CA ASN A 436 -40.29 20.95 -8.12
C ASN A 436 -39.93 22.40 -7.74
N ASN A 437 -38.82 22.60 -7.03
CA ASN A 437 -38.34 23.95 -6.69
C ASN A 437 -38.00 24.78 -7.94
N TYR A 438 -37.46 24.13 -8.97
CA TYR A 438 -37.19 24.79 -10.24
C TYR A 438 -38.49 25.14 -10.97
N GLU A 439 -39.41 24.17 -11.08
CA GLU A 439 -40.69 24.29 -11.78
C GLU A 439 -41.58 25.40 -11.19
N ASN A 440 -41.67 25.47 -9.87
CA ASN A 440 -42.36 26.54 -9.15
C ASN A 440 -41.76 27.92 -9.48
N ALA A 441 -40.43 28.03 -9.43
CA ALA A 441 -39.74 29.28 -9.74
C ALA A 441 -39.90 29.71 -11.21
N ALA A 442 -39.92 28.75 -12.14
CA ALA A 442 -40.10 29.02 -13.56
C ALA A 442 -41.53 29.50 -13.89
N THR A 443 -42.52 29.11 -13.09
CA THR A 443 -43.90 29.56 -13.22
C THR A 443 -44.09 30.99 -12.68
N GLU A 444 -43.36 31.36 -11.63
CA GLU A 444 -43.48 32.68 -11.00
C GLU A 444 -42.64 33.77 -11.68
N ARG A 445 -41.50 33.42 -12.29
CA ARG A 445 -40.56 34.38 -12.85
C ARG A 445 -39.71 33.81 -13.98
N GLU A 446 -39.21 34.71 -14.83
CA GLU A 446 -38.23 34.36 -15.85
C GLU A 446 -36.86 34.06 -15.21
N ILE A 447 -36.31 32.87 -15.47
CA ILE A 447 -35.01 32.42 -14.98
C ILE A 447 -33.93 32.72 -16.03
N LYS A 448 -33.07 33.70 -15.75
CA LYS A 448 -32.02 34.15 -16.70
C LYS A 448 -30.93 33.14 -16.98
N ASN A 449 -30.60 32.27 -16.02
CA ASN A 449 -29.60 31.21 -16.17
C ASN A 449 -30.18 29.89 -15.65
N PRO A 450 -30.93 29.17 -16.51
CA PRO A 450 -31.61 27.91 -16.17
C PRO A 450 -30.69 26.89 -15.49
N LEU A 451 -29.55 26.61 -16.12
CA LEU A 451 -28.60 25.60 -15.65
C LEU A 451 -28.00 25.96 -14.29
N GLN A 452 -27.51 27.19 -14.11
CA GLN A 452 -26.94 27.61 -12.82
C GLN A 452 -27.99 27.65 -11.70
N TYR A 453 -29.23 28.00 -12.05
CA TYR A 453 -30.34 27.99 -11.12
C TYR A 453 -30.71 26.55 -10.72
N MET A 454 -30.77 25.62 -11.67
CA MET A 454 -30.98 24.19 -11.40
C MET A 454 -29.91 23.62 -10.48
N LYS A 455 -28.62 23.89 -10.74
CA LYS A 455 -27.52 23.49 -9.83
C LYS A 455 -27.73 23.98 -8.40
N SER A 456 -28.26 25.20 -8.25
CA SER A 456 -28.59 25.77 -6.94
C SER A 456 -29.78 25.08 -6.29
N CYS A 457 -30.80 24.67 -7.06
CA CYS A 457 -31.93 23.87 -6.58
C CYS A 457 -31.49 22.47 -6.13
N ILE A 458 -30.65 21.80 -6.91
CA ILE A 458 -30.08 20.47 -6.58
C ILE A 458 -29.31 20.54 -5.27
N TRP A 459 -28.39 21.50 -5.13
CA TRP A 459 -27.58 21.61 -3.92
C TRP A 459 -28.40 21.96 -2.68
N ASP A 460 -29.44 22.78 -2.83
CA ASP A 460 -30.37 23.11 -1.74
C ASP A 460 -31.18 21.89 -1.29
N ALA A 461 -31.69 21.10 -2.25
CA ALA A 461 -32.38 19.84 -1.98
C ALA A 461 -31.46 18.83 -1.26
N MET A 462 -30.20 18.72 -1.68
CA MET A 462 -29.19 17.88 -1.02
C MET A 462 -28.83 18.34 0.41
N GLN A 463 -29.07 19.60 0.76
CA GLN A 463 -28.84 20.11 2.12
C GLN A 463 -30.05 19.95 3.03
N THR A 464 -31.25 20.09 2.47
CA THR A 464 -32.51 20.11 3.24
C THR A 464 -33.16 18.73 3.33
N GLY A 465 -32.89 17.81 2.40
CA GLY A 465 -33.57 16.53 2.28
C GLY A 465 -35.10 16.70 2.13
N SER A 466 -35.86 15.63 2.38
CA SER A 466 -37.34 15.66 2.34
C SER A 466 -38.02 16.61 3.35
N ILE A 467 -37.26 17.31 4.22
CA ILE A 467 -37.80 18.24 5.23
C ILE A 467 -38.50 19.44 4.58
N GLY A 468 -38.05 19.88 3.40
CA GLY A 468 -38.70 20.96 2.64
C GLY A 468 -40.14 20.63 2.23
N MET A 469 -40.37 19.38 1.80
CA MET A 469 -41.68 18.90 1.34
C MET A 469 -42.71 18.87 2.49
N TYR A 470 -42.28 18.52 3.72
CA TYR A 470 -43.14 18.57 4.91
C TYR A 470 -43.47 20.00 5.37
N SER A 471 -42.57 20.98 5.16
CA SER A 471 -42.86 22.38 5.48
C SER A 471 -43.86 23.02 4.52
N ASP A 472 -43.86 22.62 3.25
CA ASP A 472 -44.80 23.13 2.24
C ASP A 472 -46.18 22.45 2.34
N LEU A 473 -46.25 21.15 2.67
CA LEU A 473 -47.51 20.46 3.00
C LEU A 473 -48.22 21.11 4.21
N ARG A 474 -47.46 21.50 5.24
CA ARG A 474 -47.98 22.26 6.40
C ARG A 474 -48.46 23.66 6.03
N ARG A 475 -47.87 24.30 5.02
CA ARG A 475 -48.31 25.62 4.51
C ARG A 475 -49.55 25.51 3.63
N MET A 476 -49.73 24.40 2.93
CA MET A 476 -50.90 24.10 2.10
C MET A 476 -52.09 23.51 2.88
N GLY A 477 -51.94 23.29 4.19
CA GLY A 477 -53.04 22.94 5.09
C GLY A 477 -53.42 21.46 5.12
N TYR A 478 -52.48 20.56 4.81
CA TYR A 478 -52.63 19.11 5.00
C TYR A 478 -52.00 18.61 6.30
#